data_AF-A0A4Y8C9Y0-F1
#
_entry.id   AF-A0A4Y8C9Y0-F1
#
_cell.length_a   1.000
_cell.length_b   1.000
_cell.length_c   1.000
_cell.angle_alpha   90.00
_cell.angle_beta   90.00
_cell.angle_gamma   90.00
#
_symmetry.space_group_name_H-M   'P 1'
#
loop_
_entity.id
_entity.type
_entity.pdbx_description
1 polymer ?
#
loop_
_entity_poly.entity_id
_entity_poly.type
_entity_poly.pdbx_seq_one_letter_code
_entity_poly.pdbx_strand_id
1 'polypeptide(L)'
;ITPIIIALFSTLKDCKNHAFILSSFLLSLSFLCDASSNALVISNLTNIITANYFKIEFLEFAKNMFLPNFFVLLSTIVMVFVLYVRVLPKRLEFKLVKKEQISSKLFFLCIVFLFLFVISFFIGEIFDIKISFFALLWAGIFWLIVLKIQGKKSIK
;
A
#
# COMPACT_ATOMS: atom_id res chain seq x y z
N ILE A 1 4.16 4.25 4.94
CA ILE A 1 3.57 3.35 5.95
C ILE A 1 4.25 3.52 7.32
N THR A 2 5.58 3.49 7.39
CA THR A 2 6.37 3.67 8.61
C THR A 2 5.98 4.89 9.46
N PRO A 3 5.81 6.11 8.89
CA PRO A 3 5.45 7.27 9.70
C PRO A 3 4.05 7.18 10.32
N ILE A 4 3.13 6.49 9.64
CA ILE A 4 1.74 6.30 10.11
C ILE A 4 1.73 5.37 11.33
N ILE A 5 2.48 4.27 11.28
CA ILE A 5 2.60 3.36 12.43
C ILE A 5 3.26 4.08 13.59
N ILE A 6 4.36 4.80 13.36
CA ILE A 6 5.06 5.55 14.41
C ILE A 6 4.11 6.58 15.06
N ALA A 7 3.33 7.31 14.27
CA ALA A 7 2.34 8.26 14.76
C ALA A 7 1.18 7.58 15.52
N LEU A 8 0.74 6.39 15.10
CA LEU A 8 -0.27 5.63 15.83
C LEU A 8 0.27 5.17 17.19
N PHE A 9 1.48 4.62 17.21
CA PHE A 9 2.11 4.09 18.42
C PHE A 9 2.60 5.19 19.36
N SER A 10 2.89 6.41 18.89
CA SER A 10 3.22 7.54 19.78
C SER A 10 2.04 7.97 20.66
N THR A 11 0.81 7.58 20.30
CA THR A 11 -0.41 7.84 21.10
C THR A 11 -0.75 6.75 22.11
N LEU A 12 0.02 5.64 22.13
CA LEU A 12 -0.15 4.58 23.12
C LEU A 12 0.38 5.06 24.47
N LYS A 13 -0.43 4.88 25.52
CA LYS A 13 0.00 5.08 26.92
C LYS A 13 1.07 4.06 27.31
N ASP A 14 2.03 4.50 28.12
CA ASP A 14 3.16 3.76 28.69
C ASP A 14 2.91 2.26 28.90
N CYS A 15 3.20 1.47 27.86
CA CYS A 15 3.29 0.03 27.97
C CYS A 15 4.76 -0.31 28.23
N LYS A 16 5.04 -1.08 29.30
CA LYS A 16 6.31 -1.80 29.41
C LYS A 16 6.48 -2.59 28.09
N ASN A 17 7.60 -2.40 27.40
CA ASN A 17 7.93 -2.97 26.08
C ASN A 17 7.36 -2.26 24.84
N HIS A 18 7.02 -0.96 24.91
CA HIS A 18 6.55 -0.17 23.76
C HIS A 18 7.43 -0.32 22.49
N ALA A 19 8.75 -0.19 22.62
CA ALA A 19 9.68 -0.33 21.50
C ALA A 19 9.65 -1.73 20.86
N PHE A 20 9.46 -2.77 21.66
CA PHE A 20 9.35 -4.14 21.16
C PHE A 20 8.04 -4.34 20.38
N ILE A 21 6.91 -3.81 20.88
CA ILE A 21 5.61 -3.91 20.19
C ILE A 21 5.64 -3.13 18.88
N LEU A 22 6.18 -1.91 18.90
CA LEU A 22 6.33 -1.07 17.70
C LEU A 22 7.20 -1.75 16.64
N SER A 23 8.37 -2.27 17.02
CA SER A 23 9.26 -2.98 16.10
C SER A 23 8.62 -4.27 15.56
N SER A 24 7.88 -5.00 16.39
CA SER A 24 7.13 -6.19 15.96
C SER A 24 6.07 -5.85 14.90
N PHE A 25 5.30 -4.77 15.11
CA PHE A 25 4.32 -4.30 14.12
C PHE A 25 4.97 -3.79 12.83
N LEU A 26 6.04 -2.99 12.95
CA LEU A 26 6.78 -2.51 11.81
C LEU A 26 7.34 -3.67 10.98
N LEU A 27 7.99 -4.64 11.62
CA LEU A 27 8.56 -5.79 10.94
C LEU A 27 7.48 -6.65 10.29
N SER A 28 6.39 -6.92 11.01
CA SER A 28 5.25 -7.68 10.50
C SER A 28 4.65 -7.03 9.25
N LEU A 29 4.46 -5.70 9.28
CA LEU A 29 3.90 -5.00 8.15
C LEU A 29 4.88 -4.89 6.98
N SER A 30 6.18 -4.74 7.25
CA SER A 30 7.21 -4.79 6.20
C SER A 30 7.16 -6.13 5.45
N PHE A 31 7.17 -7.26 6.16
CA PHE A 31 7.06 -8.58 5.52
C PHE A 31 5.77 -8.74 4.73
N LEU A 32 4.64 -8.25 5.26
CA LEU A 32 3.36 -8.33 4.56
C LEU A 32 3.32 -7.44 3.30
N CYS A 33 3.91 -6.24 3.37
CA CYS A 33 4.03 -5.34 2.22
C CYS A 33 4.94 -5.93 1.14
N ASP A 34 6.09 -6.50 1.53
CA ASP A 34 7.01 -7.15 0.59
C ASP A 34 6.34 -8.34 -0.10
N ALA A 35 5.68 -9.21 0.68
CA ALA A 35 4.90 -10.33 0.15
C ALA A 35 3.81 -9.85 -0.83
N SER A 36 3.02 -8.84 -0.45
CA SER A 36 1.95 -8.32 -1.32
C SER A 36 2.46 -7.65 -2.59
N SER A 37 3.68 -7.14 -2.60
CA SER A 37 4.26 -6.45 -3.75
C SER A 37 4.62 -7.39 -4.91
N ASN A 38 4.72 -8.70 -4.65
CA ASN A 38 5.07 -9.69 -5.68
C ASN A 38 3.94 -9.97 -6.67
N ALA A 39 2.70 -9.62 -6.34
CA ALA A 39 1.51 -9.95 -7.14
C ALA A 39 1.46 -9.26 -8.51
N LEU A 40 1.99 -8.03 -8.61
CA LEU A 40 1.82 -7.18 -9.79
C LEU A 40 3.18 -6.72 -10.31
N VAL A 41 3.28 -6.56 -11.63
CA VAL A 41 4.51 -6.08 -12.30
C VAL A 41 4.96 -4.73 -11.73
N ILE A 42 4.02 -3.81 -11.53
CA ILE A 42 4.28 -2.40 -11.21
C ILE A 42 4.60 -2.20 -9.71
N SER A 43 4.33 -3.21 -8.89
CA SER A 43 4.46 -3.11 -7.44
C SER A 43 5.90 -3.22 -6.94
N ASN A 44 6.83 -3.76 -7.75
CA ASN A 44 8.24 -3.93 -7.37
C ASN A 44 9.15 -3.73 -8.59
N LEU A 45 10.29 -3.03 -8.41
CA LEU A 45 11.28 -2.81 -9.46
C LEU A 45 11.77 -4.11 -10.09
N THR A 46 12.01 -5.15 -9.28
CA THR A 46 12.45 -6.46 -9.77
C THR A 46 11.42 -7.11 -10.69
N ASN A 47 10.12 -6.97 -10.38
CA ASN A 47 9.04 -7.44 -11.24
C ASN A 47 8.99 -6.67 -12.57
N ILE A 48 9.19 -5.35 -12.55
CA ILE A 48 9.26 -4.53 -13.78
C ILE A 48 10.43 -5.00 -14.67
N ILE A 49 11.61 -5.19 -14.09
CA ILE A 49 12.81 -5.62 -14.84
C ILE A 49 12.61 -7.01 -15.44
N THR A 50 12.08 -7.96 -14.65
CA THR A 50 11.85 -9.34 -15.11
C THR A 50 10.77 -9.40 -16.20
N ALA A 51 9.64 -8.72 -16.02
CA ALA A 51 8.59 -8.65 -17.04
C ALA A 51 9.10 -8.05 -18.35
N ASN A 52 9.89 -6.97 -18.28
CA ASN A 52 10.49 -6.36 -19.48
C ASN A 52 11.53 -7.27 -20.15
N TYR A 53 12.36 -7.97 -19.38
CA TYR A 53 13.39 -8.86 -19.91
C TYR A 53 12.79 -10.06 -20.64
N PHE A 54 11.78 -10.70 -20.04
CA PHE A 54 11.09 -11.85 -20.61
C PHE A 54 9.91 -11.48 -21.52
N LYS A 55 9.64 -10.18 -21.69
CA LYS A 55 8.50 -9.65 -22.45
C LYS A 55 7.16 -10.25 -22.02
N ILE A 56 6.96 -10.39 -20.71
CA ILE A 56 5.73 -10.90 -20.11
C ILE A 56 4.74 -9.75 -19.96
N GLU A 57 3.52 -9.96 -20.42
CA GLU A 57 2.45 -8.96 -20.34
C GLU A 57 1.91 -8.84 -18.90
N PHE A 58 1.23 -7.73 -18.60
CA PHE A 58 0.80 -7.43 -17.23
C PHE A 58 -0.24 -8.44 -16.70
N LEU A 59 -1.23 -8.79 -17.51
CA LEU A 59 -2.27 -9.76 -17.15
C LEU A 59 -1.70 -11.16 -17.01
N GLU A 60 -0.80 -11.55 -17.91
CA GLU A 60 -0.11 -12.85 -17.85
C GLU A 60 0.71 -12.96 -16.56
N PHE A 61 1.52 -11.94 -16.25
CA PHE A 61 2.29 -11.90 -15.02
C PHE A 61 1.40 -12.00 -13.78
N ALA A 62 0.33 -11.19 -13.71
CA ALA A 62 -0.58 -11.17 -12.58
C ALA A 62 -1.28 -12.52 -12.38
N LYS A 63 -1.69 -13.19 -13.46
CA LYS A 63 -2.29 -14.53 -13.40
C LYS A 63 -1.29 -15.57 -12.90
N ASN A 64 -0.08 -15.56 -13.44
CA ASN A 64 0.96 -16.53 -13.08
C ASN A 64 1.43 -16.34 -11.63
N MET A 65 1.51 -15.09 -11.16
CA MET A 65 1.91 -14.76 -9.79
C MET A 65 0.78 -14.89 -8.77
N PHE A 66 -0.49 -14.91 -9.20
CA PHE A 66 -1.63 -14.93 -8.27
C PHE A 66 -1.57 -16.08 -7.26
N LEU A 67 -1.39 -17.31 -7.75
CA LEU A 67 -1.40 -18.51 -6.91
C LEU A 67 -0.16 -18.57 -5.98
N PRO A 68 1.08 -18.41 -6.47
CA PRO A 68 2.25 -18.32 -5.59
C PRO A 68 2.12 -17.22 -4.54
N ASN A 69 1.69 -16.02 -4.96
CA ASN A 69 1.54 -14.87 -4.07
C ASN A 69 0.49 -15.10 -2.98
N PHE A 70 -0.60 -15.80 -3.29
CA PHE A 70 -1.59 -16.20 -2.29
C PHE A 70 -1.00 -17.06 -1.19
N PHE A 71 -0.21 -18.08 -1.55
CA PHE A 71 0.47 -18.94 -0.56
C PHE A 71 1.54 -18.19 0.22
N VAL A 72 2.32 -17.31 -0.42
CA VAL A 72 3.32 -16.47 0.25
C VAL A 72 2.64 -15.54 1.25
N LEU A 73 1.57 -14.84 0.86
CA LEU A 73 0.80 -13.98 1.76
C LEU A 73 0.23 -14.76 2.94
N LEU A 74 -0.40 -15.91 2.68
CA LEU A 74 -0.96 -16.76 3.72
C LEU A 74 0.12 -17.24 4.70
N SER A 75 1.25 -17.72 4.18
CA SER A 75 2.39 -18.16 4.99
C SER A 75 2.96 -17.01 5.83
N THR A 76 3.09 -15.81 5.26
CA THR A 76 3.58 -14.63 5.97
C THR A 76 2.63 -14.22 7.10
N ILE A 77 1.32 -14.21 6.85
CA ILE A 77 0.31 -13.92 7.88
C ILE A 77 0.38 -14.96 9.00
N VAL A 78 0.44 -16.25 8.67
CA VAL A 78 0.54 -17.33 9.64
C VAL A 78 1.83 -17.22 10.46
N MET A 79 2.96 -16.99 9.80
CA MET A 79 4.26 -16.82 10.46
C MET A 79 4.24 -15.64 11.43
N VAL A 80 3.82 -14.46 10.97
CA VAL A 80 3.69 -13.24 11.79
C VAL A 80 2.76 -13.49 12.97
N PHE A 81 1.63 -14.14 12.74
CA PHE A 81 0.68 -14.49 13.79
C PHE A 81 1.33 -15.41 14.84
N VAL A 82 1.95 -16.52 14.43
CA VAL A 82 2.58 -17.48 15.34
C VAL A 82 3.72 -16.85 16.15
N LEU A 83 4.54 -15.99 15.54
CA LEU A 83 5.66 -15.34 16.21
C LEU A 83 5.21 -14.31 17.25
N TYR A 84 4.19 -13.52 16.94
CA TYR A 84 3.82 -12.37 17.76
C TYR A 84 2.56 -12.56 18.61
N VAL A 85 1.75 -13.62 18.40
CA VAL A 85 0.52 -13.87 19.17
C VAL A 85 0.75 -13.92 20.67
N ARG A 86 1.93 -14.40 21.10
CA ARG A 86 2.29 -14.48 22.53
C ARG A 86 2.82 -13.16 23.10
N VAL A 87 3.24 -12.23 22.25
CA VAL A 87 3.89 -10.98 22.68
C VAL A 87 2.98 -9.77 22.54
N LEU A 88 1.99 -9.85 21.65
CA LEU A 88 1.01 -8.79 21.45
C LEU A 88 0.09 -8.64 22.67
N PRO A 89 -0.08 -7.43 23.23
CA PRO A 89 -1.03 -7.21 24.30
C PRO A 89 -2.45 -7.48 23.80
N LYS A 90 -3.28 -8.14 24.63
CA LYS A 90 -4.67 -8.48 24.29
C LYS A 90 -5.56 -7.26 24.01
N ARG A 91 -5.16 -6.08 24.50
CA ARG A 91 -5.86 -4.80 24.29
C ARG A 91 -4.85 -3.71 23.98
N LEU A 92 -5.08 -3.00 22.88
CA LEU A 92 -4.35 -1.80 22.48
C LEU A 92 -5.32 -0.62 22.58
N GLU A 93 -5.10 0.27 23.54
CA GLU A 93 -5.91 1.49 23.69
C GLU A 93 -5.15 2.68 23.10
N PHE A 94 -5.57 3.12 21.91
CA PHE A 94 -5.03 4.30 21.26
C PHE A 94 -5.82 5.54 21.66
N LYS A 95 -5.16 6.55 22.24
CA LYS A 95 -5.79 7.86 22.44
C LYS A 95 -5.70 8.64 21.13
N LEU A 96 -6.77 8.61 20.34
CA LEU A 96 -6.87 9.42 19.14
C LEU A 96 -6.84 10.91 19.52
N VAL A 97 -5.68 11.56 19.34
CA VAL A 97 -5.51 13.00 19.56
C VAL A 97 -6.21 13.73 18.43
N LYS A 98 -7.39 14.29 18.72
CA LYS A 98 -8.22 15.16 17.87
C LYS A 98 -8.51 14.58 16.47
N LYS A 99 -9.79 14.33 16.20
CA LYS A 99 -10.27 13.87 14.89
C LYS A 99 -10.02 14.96 13.85
N GLU A 100 -8.84 14.99 13.23
CA GLU A 100 -8.69 15.65 11.94
C GLU A 100 -9.69 14.96 11.01
N GLN A 101 -10.77 15.67 10.68
CA GLN A 101 -11.79 15.17 9.77
C GLN A 101 -11.16 15.11 8.38
N ILE A 102 -10.46 14.01 8.10
CA ILE A 102 -10.21 13.61 6.72
C ILE A 102 -11.59 13.58 6.06
N SER A 103 -11.79 14.45 5.07
CA SER A 103 -13.05 14.51 4.35
C SER A 103 -13.32 13.13 3.75
N SER A 104 -14.40 12.47 4.15
CA SER A 104 -14.79 11.16 3.60
C SER A 104 -14.87 11.19 2.08
N LYS A 105 -15.19 12.36 1.50
CA LYS A 105 -15.20 12.59 0.05
C LYS A 105 -13.80 12.50 -0.57
N LEU A 106 -12.78 13.07 0.08
CA LEU A 106 -11.39 12.97 -0.39
C LEU A 106 -10.86 11.55 -0.27
N PHE A 107 -11.18 10.87 0.84
CA PHE A 107 -10.79 9.47 1.03
C PHE A 107 -11.40 8.56 -0.04
N PHE A 108 -12.70 8.70 -0.30
CA PHE A 108 -13.38 7.95 -1.35
C PHE A 108 -12.82 8.28 -2.75
N LEU A 109 -12.52 9.55 -3.03
CA LEU A 109 -11.86 9.96 -4.27
C LEU A 109 -10.51 9.25 -4.46
N CYS A 110 -9.68 9.18 -3.42
CA CYS A 110 -8.38 8.50 -3.49
C CYS A 110 -8.53 7.00 -3.78
N ILE A 111 -9.51 6.33 -3.16
CA ILE A 111 -9.79 4.91 -3.41
C ILE A 111 -10.24 4.68 -4.86
N VAL A 112 -11.21 5.47 -5.33
CA VAL A 112 -11.71 5.37 -6.71
C VAL A 112 -10.59 5.64 -7.70
N PHE A 113 -9.78 6.68 -7.44
CA PHE A 113 -8.62 7.01 -8.26
C PHE A 113 -7.61 5.87 -8.34
N LEU A 114 -7.26 5.25 -7.20
CA LEU A 114 -6.32 4.12 -7.16
C LEU A 114 -6.85 2.92 -7.93
N PHE A 115 -8.15 2.64 -7.84
CA PHE A 115 -8.78 1.55 -8.60
C PHE A 115 -8.75 1.82 -10.11
N LEU A 116 -9.12 3.04 -10.53
CA LEU A 116 -9.04 3.45 -11.93
C LEU A 116 -7.60 3.41 -12.48
N PHE A 117 -6.63 3.83 -11.67
CA PHE A 117 -5.22 3.74 -12.00
C PHE A 117 -4.81 2.30 -12.31
N VAL A 118 -5.16 1.35 -11.43
CA VAL A 118 -4.87 -0.07 -11.65
C VAL A 118 -5.56 -0.60 -12.91
N ILE A 119 -6.85 -0.27 -13.12
CA ILE A 119 -7.61 -0.69 -14.32
C ILE A 119 -6.95 -0.19 -15.60
N SER A 120 -6.40 1.02 -15.58
CA SER A 120 -5.80 1.61 -16.78
C SER A 120 -4.61 0.82 -17.34
N PHE A 121 -3.91 0.06 -16.51
CA PHE A 121 -2.82 -0.80 -16.99
C PHE A 121 -3.33 -1.99 -17.80
N PHE A 122 -4.45 -2.60 -17.40
CA PHE A 122 -5.10 -3.64 -18.19
C PHE A 122 -5.61 -3.09 -19.53
N ILE A 123 -6.10 -1.85 -19.54
CA ILE A 123 -6.51 -1.17 -20.79
C ILE A 123 -5.27 -0.89 -21.65
N GLY A 124 -4.18 -0.43 -21.05
CA GLY A 124 -2.93 -0.14 -21.74
C GLY A 124 -2.31 -1.32 -22.47
N GLU A 125 -2.43 -2.50 -21.86
CA GLU A 125 -2.03 -3.78 -22.44
C GLU A 125 -2.81 -4.09 -23.73
N ILE A 126 -4.13 -3.88 -23.75
CA ILE A 126 -4.97 -4.10 -24.95
C ILE A 126 -4.55 -3.21 -26.13
N PHE A 127 -4.00 -2.02 -25.85
CA PHE A 127 -3.59 -1.04 -26.86
C PHE A 127 -2.08 -1.03 -27.13
N ASP A 128 -1.31 -1.98 -26.59
CA ASP A 128 0.17 -2.05 -26.73
C ASP A 128 0.91 -0.78 -26.26
N ILE A 129 0.35 -0.06 -25.29
CA ILE A 129 0.93 1.17 -24.76
C ILE A 129 1.82 0.86 -23.55
N LYS A 130 3.00 1.47 -23.50
CA LYS A 130 3.96 1.30 -22.40
C LYS A 130 3.37 1.72 -21.05
N ILE A 131 3.61 0.89 -20.03
CA ILE A 131 3.22 1.11 -18.62
C ILE A 131 3.67 2.50 -18.10
N SER A 132 4.86 2.95 -18.49
CA SER A 132 5.40 4.25 -18.06
C SER A 132 4.53 5.44 -18.50
N PHE A 133 3.84 5.33 -19.63
CA PHE A 133 2.95 6.38 -20.13
C PHE A 133 1.72 6.55 -19.21
N PHE A 134 1.08 5.44 -18.83
CA PHE A 134 -0.04 5.47 -17.87
C PHE A 134 0.40 5.99 -16.50
N ALA A 135 1.56 5.56 -16.01
CA ALA A 135 2.11 6.05 -14.76
C ALA A 135 2.26 7.58 -14.76
N LEU A 136 2.85 8.14 -15.82
CA LEU A 136 3.02 9.59 -15.98
C LEU A 136 1.69 10.33 -16.12
N LEU A 137 0.78 9.80 -16.94
CA LEU A 137 -0.54 10.41 -17.19
C LEU A 137 -1.34 10.52 -15.90
N TRP A 138 -1.46 9.42 -15.16
CA TRP A 138 -2.20 9.41 -13.88
C TRP A 138 -1.50 10.23 -12.80
N ALA A 139 -0.16 10.21 -12.73
CA ALA A 139 0.58 11.09 -11.83
C ALA A 139 0.28 12.57 -12.13
N GLY A 140 0.22 12.96 -13.40
CA GLY A 140 -0.15 14.31 -13.84
C GLY A 140 -1.59 14.69 -13.46
N ILE A 141 -2.56 13.78 -13.70
CA ILE A 141 -3.96 14.00 -13.29
C ILE A 141 -4.05 14.17 -11.78
N PHE A 142 -3.40 13.31 -11.00
CA PHE A 142 -3.41 13.39 -9.54
C PHE A 142 -2.80 14.71 -9.05
N TRP A 143 -1.68 15.12 -9.64
CA TRP A 143 -1.03 16.39 -9.34
C TRP A 143 -1.97 17.57 -9.58
N LEU A 144 -2.66 17.61 -10.72
CA LEU A 144 -3.65 18.65 -11.02
C LEU A 144 -4.83 18.67 -10.03
N ILE A 145 -5.31 17.50 -9.60
CA ILE A 145 -6.35 17.37 -8.57
C ILE A 145 -5.85 17.97 -7.25
N VAL A 146 -4.64 17.63 -6.83
CA VAL A 146 -4.03 18.14 -5.58
C VAL A 146 -3.86 19.66 -5.64
N LEU A 147 -3.36 20.20 -6.75
CA LEU A 147 -3.21 21.65 -6.95
C LEU A 147 -4.56 22.38 -6.82
N LYS A 148 -5.63 21.85 -7.42
CA LYS A 148 -6.98 22.44 -7.29
C LYS A 148 -7.51 22.41 -5.85
N ILE A 149 -7.19 21.37 -5.09
CA ILE A 149 -7.62 21.25 -3.68
C ILE A 149 -6.83 22.21 -2.78
N GLN A 150 -5.52 22.33 -2.97
CA GLN A 150 -4.67 23.25 -2.21
C GLN A 150 -5.01 24.72 -2.52
N GLY A 151 -5.24 25.06 -3.79
CA GLY A 151 -5.70 26.40 -4.19
C GLY A 151 -7.02 26.82 -3.53
N LYS A 152 -7.92 25.87 -3.25
CA LYS A 152 -9.17 26.14 -2.48
C LYS A 152 -8.96 26.34 -0.98
N LYS A 153 -7.87 25.81 -0.39
CA LYS A 153 -7.55 25.98 1.04
C LYS A 153 -6.76 27.25 1.33
N SER A 154 -6.07 27.84 0.35
CA SER A 154 -5.31 29.09 0.49
C SER A 154 -6.17 30.36 0.44
N ILE A 155 -7.46 30.25 0.11
CA ILE A 155 -8.40 31.39 -0.06
C ILE A 155 -9.46 31.39 1.08
N LYS A 156 -9.22 30.66 2.17
CA LYS A 156 -10.01 30.68 3.41
C LYS A 156 -9.09 30.91 4.59
#